data_AF-T5AG49-F1
#
_entry.id   AF-T5AG49-F1
#
_cell.length_a   1.000
_cell.length_b   1.000
_cell.length_c   1.000
_cell.angle_alpha   90.00
_cell.angle_beta   90.00
_cell.angle_gamma   90.00
#
_symmetry.space_group_name_H-M   'P 1'
#
loop_
_entity.id
_entity.type
_entity.pdbx_description
1 polymer ?
#
loop_
_entity_poly.entity_id
_entity_poly.type
_entity_poly.pdbx_seq_one_letter_code
_entity_poly.pdbx_strand_id
1 'polypeptide(L)'
;MPELSESYRNQAADGDDSGAGSTYSTQSVALSFNDLPSRAQHLILNELMRQQSKDTAVLMSTLPIPSEGTSLDETATIRYLSDVEILCHELPPTMMVLSNNMTVTVSL
;
A
#
# COMPACT_ATOMS: atom_id res chain seq x y z
N MET A 1 -21.75 -10.01 -27.17
CA MET A 1 -22.73 -10.69 -26.29
C MET A 1 -23.22 -9.68 -25.26
N PRO A 2 -24.35 -8.98 -25.50
CA PRO A 2 -24.83 -7.84 -24.72
C PRO A 2 -25.71 -8.19 -23.50
N GLU A 3 -25.89 -9.48 -23.19
CA GLU A 3 -26.92 -9.99 -22.27
C GLU A 3 -26.53 -9.95 -20.77
N LEU A 4 -25.33 -9.47 -20.42
CA LEU A 4 -24.87 -9.39 -19.02
C LEU A 4 -25.22 -8.06 -18.32
N SER A 5 -25.63 -7.04 -19.07
CA SER A 5 -25.96 -5.72 -18.51
C SER A 5 -27.42 -5.57 -18.08
N GLU A 6 -28.33 -6.43 -18.56
CA GLU A 6 -29.76 -6.33 -18.23
C GLU A 6 -30.13 -7.03 -16.91
N SER A 7 -29.32 -8.00 -16.46
CA SER A 7 -29.58 -8.72 -15.20
C SER A 7 -29.44 -7.85 -13.94
N TYR A 8 -28.82 -6.67 -14.04
CA TYR A 8 -28.65 -5.76 -12.92
C TYR A 8 -29.71 -4.65 -12.85
N ARG A 9 -30.62 -4.55 -13.81
CA ARG A 9 -31.60 -3.45 -13.88
C ARG A 9 -32.98 -3.77 -13.29
N ASN A 10 -33.25 -5.03 -12.95
CA ASN A 10 -34.61 -5.47 -12.67
C ASN A 10 -34.91 -5.87 -11.21
N GLN A 11 -34.17 -5.35 -10.23
CA GLN A 11 -34.48 -5.54 -8.80
C GLN A 11 -34.68 -4.20 -8.09
N ALA A 12 -35.55 -3.36 -8.63
CA ALA A 12 -36.01 -2.13 -7.99
C ALA A 12 -37.53 -2.00 -8.12
N ALA A 13 -38.28 -2.92 -7.50
CA ALA A 13 -39.68 -2.74 -7.13
C ALA A 13 -40.15 -3.85 -6.18
N ASP A 14 -40.78 -3.41 -5.09
CA ASP A 14 -41.64 -4.14 -4.13
C ASP A 14 -41.05 -5.11 -3.10
N GLY A 15 -41.21 -4.71 -1.83
CA GLY A 15 -40.97 -5.51 -0.63
C GLY A 15 -40.99 -4.65 0.63
N ASP A 16 -42.17 -4.18 1.02
CA ASP A 16 -42.46 -3.65 2.37
C ASP A 16 -42.51 -4.80 3.40
N ASP A 17 -42.23 -4.45 4.65
CA ASP A 17 -42.38 -5.21 5.90
C ASP A 17 -41.20 -6.06 6.45
N SER A 18 -40.66 -5.53 7.55
CA SER A 18 -40.15 -6.24 8.74
C SER A 18 -38.99 -7.24 8.59
N GLY A 19 -37.77 -6.74 8.57
CA GLY A 19 -36.58 -7.52 8.89
C GLY A 19 -35.39 -6.61 9.08
N ALA A 20 -34.78 -6.64 10.27
CA ALA A 20 -33.64 -5.82 10.68
C ALA A 20 -32.62 -5.65 9.55
N GLY A 21 -32.70 -4.52 8.86
CA GLY A 21 -31.63 -4.07 7.98
C GLY A 21 -30.40 -3.92 8.86
N SER A 22 -29.43 -4.81 8.68
CA SER A 22 -28.07 -4.56 9.13
C SER A 22 -27.65 -3.27 8.43
N THR A 23 -27.85 -2.14 9.11
CA THR A 23 -27.16 -0.90 8.84
C THR A 23 -25.69 -1.26 8.96
N TYR A 24 -25.09 -1.63 7.83
CA TYR A 24 -23.66 -1.43 7.62
C TYR A 24 -23.50 0.08 7.67
N SER A 25 -23.41 0.57 8.91
CA SER A 25 -22.91 1.88 9.23
C SER A 25 -21.53 1.87 8.62
N THR A 26 -21.39 2.42 7.42
CA THR A 26 -20.12 2.90 6.87
C THR A 26 -19.72 4.12 7.70
N GLN A 27 -19.71 3.98 9.03
CA GLN A 27 -18.94 4.82 9.91
C GLN A 27 -17.54 4.69 9.35
N SER A 28 -17.13 5.77 8.69
CA SER A 28 -15.80 5.97 8.17
C SER A 28 -14.87 5.84 9.35
N VAL A 29 -14.42 4.62 9.61
CA VAL A 29 -13.20 4.38 10.38
C VAL A 29 -12.17 5.20 9.63
N ALA A 30 -11.69 6.27 10.26
CA ALA A 30 -10.65 7.10 9.71
C ALA A 30 -9.38 6.26 9.67
N LEU A 31 -9.22 5.47 8.62
CA LEU A 31 -8.03 4.66 8.39
C LEU A 31 -6.88 5.63 8.12
N SER A 32 -5.92 5.66 9.04
CA SER A 32 -4.65 6.34 8.81
C SER A 32 -3.78 5.47 7.91
N PHE A 33 -2.80 6.08 7.24
CA PHE A 33 -1.77 5.35 6.50
C PHE A 33 -1.11 4.26 7.36
N ASN A 34 -0.87 4.55 8.65
CA ASN A 34 -0.22 3.62 9.58
C ASN A 34 -1.11 2.43 9.98
N ASP A 35 -2.42 2.51 9.75
CA ASP A 35 -3.37 1.43 10.05
C ASP A 35 -3.47 0.42 8.89
N LEU A 36 -2.86 0.74 7.74
CA LEU A 36 -2.88 -0.11 6.55
C LEU A 36 -1.86 -1.25 6.66
N PRO A 37 -2.11 -2.40 6.00
CA PRO A 37 -1.09 -3.43 5.81
C PRO A 37 0.18 -2.86 5.15
N SER A 38 1.36 -3.36 5.56
CA SER A 38 2.66 -2.87 5.06
C SER A 38 2.74 -2.82 3.53
N ARG A 39 2.21 -3.84 2.84
CA ARG A 39 2.17 -3.86 1.37
C ARG A 39 1.35 -2.72 0.76
N ALA A 40 0.24 -2.33 1.40
CA ALA A 40 -0.56 -1.17 0.96
C ALA A 40 0.20 0.14 1.21
N GLN A 41 0.93 0.24 2.33
CA GLN A 41 1.80 1.38 2.60
C GLN A 41 2.91 1.52 1.55
N HIS A 42 3.56 0.42 1.15
CA HIS A 42 4.58 0.42 0.10
C HIS A 42 4.02 0.87 -1.26
N LEU A 43 2.80 0.46 -1.62
CA LEU A 43 2.16 0.89 -2.87
C LEU A 43 1.89 2.40 -2.89
N ILE A 44 1.35 2.93 -1.79
CA ILE A 44 1.10 4.37 -1.66
C ILE A 44 2.42 5.15 -1.75
N LEU A 45 3.47 4.69 -1.05
CA LEU A 45 4.77 5.34 -1.08
C LEU A 45 5.43 5.25 -2.46
N ASN A 46 5.37 4.09 -3.12
CA ASN A 46 5.85 3.91 -4.49
C ASN A 46 5.18 4.90 -5.44
N GLU A 47 3.84 5.01 -5.40
CA GLU A 47 3.12 5.93 -6.27
C GLU A 47 3.52 7.39 -6.04
N LEU A 48 3.67 7.81 -4.77
CA LEU A 48 4.18 9.15 -4.45
C LEU A 48 5.60 9.37 -4.99
N MET A 49 6.50 8.40 -4.81
CA MET A 49 7.86 8.48 -5.32
C MET A 49 7.89 8.59 -6.84
N ARG A 50 7.05 7.81 -7.55
CA ARG A 50 6.91 7.86 -9.01
C ARG A 50 6.39 9.20 -9.50
N GLN A 51 5.32 9.71 -8.89
CA GLN A 51 4.70 10.98 -9.29
C GLN A 51 5.64 12.18 -9.11
N GLN A 52 6.47 12.16 -8.06
CA GLN A 52 7.31 13.31 -7.70
C GLN A 52 8.76 13.21 -8.19
N SER A 53 9.19 12.04 -8.68
CA SER A 53 10.60 11.79 -9.02
C SER A 53 10.83 11.34 -10.46
N LYS A 54 9.86 11.52 -11.36
CA LYS A 54 9.92 11.01 -12.74
C LYS A 54 11.16 11.46 -13.53
N ASP A 55 11.59 12.71 -13.34
CA ASP A 55 12.70 13.31 -14.10
C ASP A 55 14.00 13.42 -13.28
N THR A 56 14.13 12.66 -12.19
CA THR A 56 15.35 12.67 -11.37
C THR A 56 16.37 11.67 -11.89
N ALA A 57 17.66 12.00 -11.76
CA ALA A 57 18.74 11.08 -12.14
C ALA A 57 18.86 9.88 -11.18
N VAL A 58 18.64 10.14 -9.88
CA VAL A 58 18.70 9.16 -8.79
C VAL A 58 17.68 9.52 -7.74
N LEU A 59 16.98 8.53 -7.19
CA LEU A 59 16.16 8.65 -5.99
C LEU A 59 16.89 8.08 -4.78
N MET A 60 16.96 8.83 -3.69
CA MET A 60 17.49 8.34 -2.42
C MET A 60 16.32 8.15 -1.44
N SER A 61 16.23 6.98 -0.83
CA SER A 61 15.20 6.67 0.18
C SER A 61 15.78 5.82 1.31
N THR A 62 15.03 5.68 2.39
CA THR A 62 15.39 4.75 3.45
C THR A 62 15.01 3.32 3.06
N LEU A 63 15.89 2.36 3.38
CA LEU A 63 15.57 0.95 3.23
C LEU A 63 14.65 0.50 4.39
N PRO A 64 13.49 -0.12 4.11
CA PRO A 64 12.66 -0.71 5.16
C PRO A 64 13.46 -1.70 5.98
N ILE A 65 13.37 -1.58 7.31
CA ILE A 65 14.07 -2.48 8.23
C ILE A 65 13.36 -3.84 8.19
N PRO A 66 14.06 -4.95 7.87
CA PRO A 66 13.46 -6.28 7.95
C PRO A 66 13.16 -6.65 9.41
N SER A 67 12.16 -7.51 9.62
CA SER A 67 11.91 -8.09 10.94
C SER A 67 13.12 -8.85 11.46
N GLU A 68 13.27 -8.93 12.78
CA GLU A 68 14.34 -9.73 13.40
C GLU A 68 14.26 -11.19 12.95
N GLY A 69 15.41 -11.79 12.64
CA GLY A 69 15.49 -13.17 12.17
C GLY A 69 15.05 -13.40 10.72
N THR A 70 14.69 -12.35 9.96
CA THR A 70 14.31 -12.49 8.54
C THR A 70 15.34 -13.27 7.73
N SER A 71 16.64 -13.03 7.95
CA SER A 71 17.72 -13.73 7.26
C SER A 71 17.86 -15.22 7.60
N LEU A 72 17.21 -15.69 8.67
CA LEU A 72 17.24 -17.09 9.10
C LEU A 72 16.04 -17.88 8.56
N ASP A 73 15.02 -17.20 8.02
CA ASP A 73 13.85 -17.81 7.39
C ASP A 73 13.76 -17.41 5.91
N GLU A 74 13.83 -18.41 5.04
CA GLU A 74 13.71 -18.23 3.60
C GLU A 74 12.37 -17.59 3.21
N THR A 75 11.28 -17.98 3.87
CA THR A 75 9.94 -17.44 3.55
C THR A 75 9.85 -15.97 3.93
N ALA A 76 10.32 -15.60 5.12
CA ALA A 76 10.41 -14.21 5.54
C ALA A 76 11.34 -13.39 4.62
N THR A 77 12.49 -13.94 4.21
CA THR A 77 13.41 -13.30 3.28
C THR A 77 12.74 -13.01 1.94
N ILE A 78 12.06 -14.00 1.35
CA ILE A 78 11.35 -13.83 0.07
C ILE A 78 10.27 -12.76 0.19
N ARG A 79 9.50 -12.76 1.29
CA ARG A 79 8.46 -11.74 1.54
C ARG A 79 9.06 -10.35 1.64
N TYR A 80 10.12 -10.18 2.42
CA TYR A 80 10.82 -8.90 2.56
C TYR A 80 11.33 -8.38 1.22
N LEU A 81 12.00 -9.22 0.43
CA LEU A 81 12.48 -8.84 -0.90
C LEU A 81 11.32 -8.48 -1.84
N SER A 82 10.22 -9.22 -1.80
CA SER A 82 9.02 -8.95 -2.61
C SER A 82 8.40 -7.59 -2.24
N ASP A 83 8.39 -7.23 -0.95
CA ASP A 83 7.85 -5.96 -0.50
C ASP A 83 8.75 -4.78 -0.89
N VAL A 84 10.09 -4.96 -0.84
CA VAL A 84 11.06 -3.98 -1.35
C VAL A 84 10.94 -3.82 -2.87
N GLU A 85 10.72 -4.90 -3.61
CA GLU A 85 10.49 -4.86 -5.05
C GLU A 85 9.27 -4.01 -5.40
N ILE A 86 8.16 -4.17 -4.67
CA ILE A 86 6.94 -3.37 -4.86
C ILE A 86 7.19 -1.90 -4.56
N LEU A 87 7.89 -1.62 -3.46
CA LEU A 87 8.24 -0.26 -3.10
C LEU A 87 9.08 0.43 -4.20
N CYS A 88 9.93 -0.32 -4.90
CA CYS A 88 10.84 0.19 -5.92
C CYS A 88 10.34 0.07 -7.37
N HIS A 89 9.12 -0.43 -7.58
CA HIS A 89 8.58 -0.69 -8.90
C HIS A 89 8.50 0.59 -9.76
N GLU A 90 9.03 0.54 -10.99
CA GLU A 90 9.01 1.65 -11.96
C GLU A 90 9.55 2.99 -11.43
N LEU A 91 10.54 2.93 -10.54
CA LEU A 91 11.29 4.11 -10.08
C LEU A 91 12.52 4.38 -10.96
N PRO A 92 13.02 5.63 -10.98
CA PRO A 92 14.38 5.92 -11.46
C PRO A 92 15.42 5.14 -10.63
N PRO A 93 16.71 5.12 -11.04
CA PRO A 93 17.78 4.48 -10.26
C PRO A 93 17.69 4.86 -8.78
N THR A 94 17.44 3.87 -7.92
CA THR A 94 17.13 4.11 -6.50
C THR A 94 18.27 3.60 -5.63
N MET A 95 18.80 4.47 -4.77
CA MET A 95 19.73 4.13 -3.71
C MET A 95 18.98 4.12 -2.38
N MET A 96 18.84 2.94 -1.77
CA MET A 96 18.22 2.80 -0.46
C MET A 96 19.29 2.76 0.62
N VAL A 97 19.11 3.56 1.67
CA VAL A 97 20.07 3.67 2.77
C VAL A 97 19.46 3.10 4.04
N LEU A 98 20.17 2.17 4.67
CA LEU A 98 19.90 1.70 6.03
C LEU A 98 21.04 2.15 6.93
N SER A 99 20.71 2.80 8.06
CA SER A 99 21.68 3.11 9.10
C SER A 99 21.27 2.47 10.41
N ASN A 100 22.23 1.90 11.12
CA ASN A 100 22.02 1.38 12.47
C ASN A 100 21.90 2.50 13.51
N ASN A 101 22.28 3.74 13.15
CA ASN A 101 22.21 4.91 14.02
C ASN A 101 21.65 6.10 13.24
N MET A 102 20.67 6.79 13.81
CA MET A 102 20.15 8.03 13.21
C MET A 102 21.11 9.18 13.54
N THR A 103 21.77 9.72 12.52
CA THR A 103 22.61 10.90 12.66
C THR A 103 21.90 12.08 11.99
N VAL A 104 21.53 13.08 12.78
CA VAL A 104 20.92 14.32 12.30
C VAL A 104 22.01 15.38 12.22
N THR A 105 22.42 15.75 11.01
CA THR A 105 23.34 16.86 10.77
C THR A 105 22.55 18.10 10.40
N VAL A 106 22.58 19.12 11.26
CA VAL A 106 22.06 20.45 10.93
C VAL A 106 23.21 21.30 10.40
N SER A 107 23.20 21.57 9.10
CA SER A 107 23.94 22.70 8.52
C SER A 107 22.91 23.77 8.20
N LEU A 108 22.98 24.91 8.89
CA LEU A 108 22.16 26.09 8.60
C LEU A 108 22.79 26.94 7.50
#